data_AF-A0A1Q8CGY0-F1
#
_entry.id   AF-A0A1Q8CGY0-F1
#
_cell.length_a   1.000
_cell.length_b   1.000
_cell.length_c   1.000
_cell.angle_alpha   90.00
_cell.angle_beta   90.00
_cell.angle_gamma   90.00
#
_symmetry.space_group_name_H-M   'P 1'
#
loop_
_entity.id
_entity.type
_entity.pdbx_description
1 polymer ?
#
loop_
_entity_poly.entity_id
_entity_poly.type
_entity_poly.pdbx_seq_one_letter_code
_entity_poly.pdbx_strand_id
1 'polypeptide(L)'
;MRGRLTALLAVGASALTAVVVAATPASAAAPWTITPGGPANGVAGTTNLTVQDADGNTLEMSCASSTAGVVLESGEVPGPLLATIPEEGGIEFQDCLLAGLITFEVDQVGDWTINGVSYDAATGVTTGTIDGVEANVSGPGCSATVAGSVNGTYTNDTDVLRVLPDFTLTVTFVDATDDCLGLLHEGDQASFDGAYEVTPDQTITG
;
A
#
# COMPACT_ATOMS: atom_id res chain seq x y z
N MET A 1 -37.57 -83.52 16.81
CA MET A 1 -36.14 -83.93 16.94
C MET A 1 -35.31 -82.72 16.56
N ARG A 2 -34.42 -82.17 17.42
CA ARG A 2 -32.99 -82.51 17.50
C ARG A 2 -32.33 -82.60 16.09
N GLY A 3 -31.41 -81.73 15.68
CA GLY A 3 -30.82 -80.58 16.40
C GLY A 3 -29.88 -79.69 15.57
N ARG A 4 -29.31 -78.69 16.27
CA ARG A 4 -28.37 -77.60 15.89
C ARG A 4 -27.19 -78.01 14.98
N LEU A 5 -26.60 -77.04 14.25
CA LEU A 5 -25.21 -76.54 14.48
C LEU A 5 -24.73 -75.46 13.46
N THR A 6 -24.15 -74.34 13.97
CA THR A 6 -23.04 -73.48 13.43
C THR A 6 -22.96 -73.06 11.94
N ALA A 7 -22.37 -71.94 11.51
CA ALA A 7 -21.78 -70.72 12.10
C ALA A 7 -21.69 -69.65 10.96
N LEU A 8 -21.15 -68.42 11.07
CA LEU A 8 -20.48 -67.66 12.14
C LEU A 8 -21.15 -66.27 12.27
N LEU A 9 -20.66 -65.43 13.20
CA LEU A 9 -20.82 -63.98 13.19
C LEU A 9 -19.42 -63.34 13.20
N ALA A 10 -19.07 -62.59 12.16
CA ALA A 10 -17.85 -61.80 12.14
C ALA A 10 -18.13 -60.40 12.74
N VAL A 11 -17.62 -60.14 13.94
CA VAL A 11 -17.72 -58.82 14.59
C VAL A 11 -16.57 -57.95 14.09
N GLY A 12 -16.86 -57.10 13.10
CA GLY A 12 -15.92 -56.07 12.65
C GLY A 12 -15.94 -54.88 13.61
N ALA A 13 -14.87 -54.69 14.39
CA ALA A 13 -14.68 -53.50 15.21
C ALA A 13 -14.04 -52.38 14.37
N SER A 14 -14.86 -51.48 13.82
CA SER A 14 -14.39 -50.29 13.14
C SER A 14 -13.88 -49.26 14.16
N ALA A 15 -12.57 -49.12 14.29
CA ALA A 15 -11.94 -48.08 15.09
C ALA A 15 -12.21 -46.70 14.47
N LEU A 16 -12.98 -45.87 15.17
CA LEU A 16 -13.22 -44.47 14.79
C LEU A 16 -11.96 -43.64 15.12
N THR A 17 -11.08 -43.46 14.14
CA THR A 17 -9.99 -42.48 14.21
C THR A 17 -10.56 -41.07 14.12
N ALA A 18 -10.71 -40.42 15.28
CA ALA A 18 -11.07 -39.01 15.35
C ALA A 18 -9.91 -38.16 14.80
N VAL A 19 -10.06 -37.66 13.58
CA VAL A 19 -9.14 -36.66 13.01
C VAL A 19 -9.39 -35.35 13.76
N VAL A 20 -8.53 -35.06 14.74
CA VAL A 20 -8.48 -33.74 15.35
C VAL A 20 -7.82 -32.80 14.35
N VAL A 21 -8.65 -32.05 13.61
CA VAL A 21 -8.18 -30.92 12.81
C VAL A 21 -7.69 -29.87 13.80
N ALA A 22 -6.37 -29.78 13.97
CA ALA A 22 -5.76 -28.67 14.67
C ALA A 22 -5.99 -27.41 13.84
N ALA A 23 -7.02 -26.64 14.21
CA ALA A 23 -7.16 -25.28 13.72
C ALA A 23 -5.94 -24.51 14.22
N THR A 24 -4.97 -24.27 13.33
CA THR A 24 -3.95 -23.27 13.56
C THR A 24 -4.68 -21.96 13.85
N PRO A 25 -4.41 -21.27 14.98
CA PRO A 25 -5.00 -19.96 15.19
C PRO A 25 -4.57 -19.09 14.01
N ALA A 26 -5.53 -18.55 13.28
CA ALA A 26 -5.24 -17.43 12.42
C ALA A 26 -4.75 -16.32 13.36
N SER A 27 -3.49 -15.92 13.21
CA SER A 27 -2.97 -14.74 13.89
C SER A 27 -3.78 -13.56 13.38
N ALA A 28 -4.79 -13.15 14.15
CA ALA A 28 -5.41 -11.86 13.95
C ALA A 28 -4.30 -10.81 14.00
N ALA A 29 -4.32 -9.87 13.06
CA ALA A 29 -3.53 -8.65 13.22
C ALA A 29 -3.86 -8.04 14.58
N ALA A 30 -2.88 -7.40 15.23
CA ALA A 30 -3.18 -6.63 16.42
C ALA A 30 -4.26 -5.58 16.06
N PRO A 31 -5.31 -5.43 16.88
CA PRO A 31 -6.37 -4.48 16.57
C PRO A 31 -5.79 -3.07 16.63
N TRP A 32 -5.90 -2.35 15.53
CA TRP A 32 -5.51 -0.95 15.47
C TRP A 32 -6.53 -0.10 16.24
N THR A 33 -6.09 1.00 16.82
CA THR A 33 -6.96 2.05 17.34
C THR A 33 -6.59 3.37 16.71
N ILE A 34 -7.56 4.06 16.12
CA ILE A 34 -7.39 5.34 15.45
C ILE A 34 -8.28 6.37 16.13
N THR A 35 -7.73 7.53 16.46
CA THR A 35 -8.46 8.66 17.09
C THR A 35 -7.88 9.99 16.61
N PRO A 36 -8.70 10.94 16.14
CA PRO A 36 -10.15 10.88 16.00
C PRO A 36 -10.66 10.00 14.86
N GLY A 37 -9.82 9.72 13.84
CA GLY A 37 -10.24 9.11 12.58
C GLY A 37 -11.08 10.04 11.71
N GLY A 38 -11.61 9.52 10.60
CA GLY A 38 -12.44 10.27 9.65
C GLY A 38 -11.63 11.07 8.63
N PRO A 39 -12.23 12.10 7.99
CA PRO A 39 -11.57 12.87 6.95
C PRO A 39 -10.37 13.68 7.49
N ALA A 40 -9.24 13.57 6.81
CA ALA A 40 -8.01 14.32 7.04
C ALA A 40 -7.38 14.75 5.72
N ASN A 41 -6.40 15.66 5.79
CA ASN A 41 -5.61 16.11 4.66
C ASN A 41 -4.13 15.91 5.01
N GLY A 42 -3.34 15.37 4.08
CA GLY A 42 -1.89 15.42 4.10
C GLY A 42 -1.38 16.59 3.27
N VAL A 43 -0.36 17.29 3.75
CA VAL A 43 0.38 18.31 2.97
C VAL A 43 1.86 17.98 3.00
N ALA A 44 2.47 17.82 1.82
CA ALA A 44 3.91 17.67 1.64
C ALA A 44 4.50 18.90 0.96
N GLY A 45 5.74 19.22 1.34
CA GLY A 45 6.63 20.04 0.51
C GLY A 45 7.13 19.23 -0.69
N THR A 46 8.41 19.36 -1.05
CA THR A 46 8.98 18.64 -2.19
C THR A 46 8.81 17.13 -2.05
N THR A 47 8.29 16.50 -3.11
CA THR A 47 8.18 15.03 -3.27
C THR A 47 8.93 14.63 -4.54
N ASN A 48 9.51 13.43 -4.57
CA ASN A 48 10.24 12.94 -5.74
C ASN A 48 9.70 11.59 -6.21
N LEU A 49 9.60 11.44 -7.53
CA LEU A 49 9.48 10.16 -8.22
C LEU A 49 10.82 9.90 -8.91
N THR A 50 11.48 8.80 -8.54
CA THR A 50 12.73 8.36 -9.16
C THR A 50 12.49 7.04 -9.85
N VAL A 51 12.66 7.00 -11.18
CA VAL A 51 12.62 5.78 -11.99
C VAL A 51 14.05 5.31 -12.23
N GLN A 52 14.27 4.00 -12.22
CA GLN A 52 15.53 3.32 -12.47
C GLN A 52 15.36 2.29 -13.60
N ASP A 53 16.21 2.42 -14.63
CA ASP A 53 16.27 1.46 -15.73
C ASP A 53 17.00 0.16 -15.35
N ALA A 54 16.93 -0.84 -16.24
CA ALA A 54 17.57 -2.14 -16.05
C ALA A 54 19.13 -2.09 -15.98
N ASP A 55 19.75 -1.00 -16.42
CA ASP A 55 21.20 -0.76 -16.34
C ASP A 55 21.60 0.00 -15.05
N GLY A 56 20.62 0.47 -14.27
CA GLY A 56 20.78 1.18 -13.00
C GLY A 56 20.84 2.70 -13.12
N ASN A 57 20.59 3.28 -14.30
CA ASN A 57 20.52 4.74 -14.48
C ASN A 57 19.20 5.26 -13.89
N THR A 58 19.25 6.42 -13.26
CA THR A 58 18.09 7.02 -12.57
C THR A 58 17.61 8.30 -13.24
N LEU A 59 16.30 8.43 -13.40
CA LEU A 59 15.61 9.63 -13.84
C LEU A 59 14.71 10.14 -12.70
N GLU A 60 14.91 11.38 -12.28
CA GLU A 60 14.20 12.00 -11.15
C GLU A 60 13.27 13.12 -11.63
N MET A 61 12.03 13.07 -11.14
CA MET A 61 11.02 14.11 -11.26
C MET A 61 10.66 14.61 -9.87
N SER A 62 10.83 15.90 -9.61
CA SER A 62 10.49 16.52 -8.32
C SER A 62 9.25 17.40 -8.49
N CYS A 63 8.26 17.25 -7.61
CA CYS A 63 7.11 18.14 -7.50
C CYS A 63 7.33 19.10 -6.32
N ALA A 64 6.97 20.37 -6.47
CA ALA A 64 7.26 21.40 -5.47
C ALA A 64 6.46 21.22 -4.17
N SER A 65 5.22 20.72 -4.30
CA SER A 65 4.34 20.35 -3.19
C SER A 65 3.37 19.25 -3.61
N SER A 66 2.80 18.54 -2.64
CA SER A 66 1.68 17.62 -2.85
C SER A 66 0.65 17.75 -1.74
N THR A 67 -0.62 17.62 -2.09
CA THR A 67 -1.77 17.56 -1.17
C THR A 67 -2.44 16.21 -1.30
N ALA A 68 -2.97 15.66 -0.21
CA ALA A 68 -3.67 14.36 -0.22
C ALA A 68 -4.91 14.39 0.66
N GLY A 69 -6.10 14.18 0.08
CA GLY A 69 -7.31 13.86 0.84
C GLY A 69 -7.25 12.41 1.34
N VAL A 70 -7.55 12.20 2.62
CA VAL A 70 -7.54 10.89 3.28
C VAL A 70 -8.82 10.69 4.08
N VAL A 71 -9.39 9.49 4.05
CA VAL A 71 -10.45 9.06 4.98
C VAL A 71 -9.89 7.96 5.87
N LEU A 72 -9.64 8.27 7.14
CA LEU A 72 -9.19 7.29 8.13
C LEU A 72 -10.37 6.49 8.70
N GLU A 73 -10.12 5.21 8.95
CA GLU A 73 -10.95 4.39 9.84
C GLU A 73 -10.98 5.00 11.27
N SER A 74 -11.91 4.55 12.12
CA SER A 74 -12.18 5.24 13.40
C SER A 74 -12.48 4.25 14.53
N GLY A 75 -11.85 4.47 15.69
CA GLY A 75 -12.00 3.58 16.85
C GLY A 75 -11.15 2.31 16.71
N GLU A 76 -11.67 1.17 17.20
CA GLU A 76 -10.99 -0.13 17.15
C GLU A 76 -11.22 -0.81 15.78
N VAL A 77 -10.13 -1.12 15.08
CA VAL A 77 -10.13 -1.67 13.72
C VAL A 77 -9.43 -3.05 13.72
N PRO A 78 -10.12 -4.14 13.32
CA PRO A 78 -9.61 -5.51 13.48
C PRO A 78 -8.66 -5.98 12.35
N GLY A 79 -8.41 -5.13 11.35
CA GLY A 79 -7.62 -5.44 10.16
C GLY A 79 -6.58 -4.35 9.89
N PRO A 80 -5.67 -4.57 8.92
CA PRO A 80 -4.55 -3.64 8.67
C PRO A 80 -4.99 -2.32 8.04
N LEU A 81 -6.16 -2.24 7.39
CA LEU A 81 -6.64 -1.01 6.76
C LEU A 81 -6.80 0.11 7.80
N LEU A 82 -6.02 1.19 7.64
CA LEU A 82 -6.08 2.37 8.49
C LEU A 82 -6.81 3.53 7.81
N ALA A 83 -6.67 3.66 6.48
CA ALA A 83 -7.26 4.74 5.72
C ALA A 83 -7.35 4.43 4.22
N THR A 84 -8.14 5.24 3.51
CA THR A 84 -8.23 5.27 2.04
C THR A 84 -7.90 6.66 1.52
N ILE A 85 -7.12 6.74 0.45
CA ILE A 85 -6.94 7.93 -0.40
C ILE A 85 -7.89 7.72 -1.60
N PRO A 86 -9.08 8.35 -1.62
CA PRO A 86 -10.01 8.18 -2.74
C PRO A 86 -9.43 8.77 -4.02
N GLU A 87 -9.83 8.29 -5.20
CA GLU A 87 -9.42 8.90 -6.48
C GLU A 87 -9.88 10.38 -6.58
N GLU A 88 -11.15 10.63 -6.27
CA GLU A 88 -11.76 11.96 -6.30
C GLU A 88 -11.40 12.77 -5.05
N GLY A 89 -10.53 13.77 -5.22
CA GLY A 89 -10.02 14.59 -4.12
C GLY A 89 -8.95 13.89 -3.27
N GLY A 90 -8.28 12.87 -3.82
CA GLY A 90 -7.14 12.18 -3.23
C GLY A 90 -5.85 12.97 -3.31
N ILE A 91 -4.83 12.40 -3.96
CA ILE A 91 -3.52 13.01 -4.09
C ILE A 91 -3.43 13.92 -5.32
N GLU A 92 -2.91 15.12 -5.10
CA GLU A 92 -2.58 16.11 -6.12
C GLU A 92 -1.08 16.42 -6.02
N PHE A 93 -0.42 16.57 -7.16
CA PHE A 93 0.99 16.98 -7.24
C PHE A 93 1.10 18.30 -8.00
N GLN A 94 1.91 19.23 -7.49
CA GLN A 94 2.03 20.58 -8.03
C GLN A 94 3.46 20.87 -8.50
N ASP A 95 3.57 21.57 -9.64
CA ASP A 95 4.83 21.99 -10.26
C ASP A 95 5.85 20.83 -10.39
N CYS A 96 5.41 19.67 -10.91
CA CYS A 96 6.28 18.53 -11.19
C CYS A 96 7.23 18.83 -12.36
N LEU A 97 8.54 18.75 -12.09
CA LEU A 97 9.60 19.05 -13.05
C LEU A 97 10.54 17.87 -13.22
N LEU A 98 10.57 17.32 -14.44
CA LEU A 98 11.60 16.38 -14.85
C LEU A 98 12.92 17.11 -15.05
N ALA A 99 13.96 16.68 -14.32
CA ALA A 99 15.28 17.31 -14.29
C ALA A 99 15.25 18.85 -14.05
N GLY A 100 14.21 19.37 -13.39
CA GLY A 100 14.04 20.80 -13.11
C GLY A 100 13.72 21.69 -14.33
N LEU A 101 13.39 21.11 -15.49
CA LEU A 101 13.26 21.85 -16.76
C LEU A 101 11.94 21.64 -17.50
N ILE A 102 11.34 20.45 -17.43
CA ILE A 102 10.16 20.08 -18.22
C ILE A 102 9.02 19.81 -17.25
N THR A 103 7.88 20.48 -17.46
CA THR A 103 6.66 20.28 -16.64
C THR A 103 5.95 19.00 -17.00
N PHE A 104 5.51 18.28 -15.97
CA PHE A 104 4.71 17.06 -16.06
C PHE A 104 3.46 17.18 -15.18
N GLU A 105 2.42 16.45 -15.56
CA GLU A 105 1.20 16.25 -14.78
C GLU A 105 1.22 14.81 -14.23
N VAL A 106 0.77 14.63 -12.99
CA VAL A 106 0.74 13.34 -12.30
C VAL A 106 -0.64 13.14 -11.70
N ASP A 107 -1.44 12.29 -12.35
CA ASP A 107 -2.83 12.03 -11.98
C ASP A 107 -2.95 10.70 -11.25
N GLN A 108 -3.61 10.70 -10.09
CA GLN A 108 -4.01 9.47 -9.39
C GLN A 108 -4.97 8.65 -10.26
N VAL A 109 -4.84 7.32 -10.20
CA VAL A 109 -5.81 6.37 -10.75
C VAL A 109 -6.32 5.48 -9.61
N GLY A 110 -7.65 5.40 -9.48
CA GLY A 110 -8.35 4.59 -8.48
C GLY A 110 -8.06 4.97 -7.02
N ASP A 111 -8.71 4.24 -6.10
CA ASP A 111 -8.52 4.43 -4.66
C ASP A 111 -7.26 3.71 -4.17
N TRP A 112 -6.40 4.40 -3.42
CA TRP A 112 -5.24 3.79 -2.74
C TRP A 112 -5.57 3.53 -1.27
N THR A 113 -4.95 2.53 -0.65
CA THR A 113 -5.21 2.16 0.76
C THR A 113 -3.96 2.24 1.61
N ILE A 114 -4.07 2.77 2.83
CA ILE A 114 -3.00 2.83 3.82
C ILE A 114 -3.20 1.69 4.81
N ASN A 115 -2.22 0.79 4.91
CA ASN A 115 -2.28 -0.43 5.71
C ASN A 115 -1.19 -0.45 6.79
N GLY A 116 -1.57 -0.65 8.05
CA GLY A 116 -0.66 -0.79 9.19
C GLY A 116 -0.06 -2.19 9.28
N VAL A 117 1.27 -2.25 9.48
CA VAL A 117 2.05 -3.50 9.58
C VAL A 117 2.59 -3.72 10.99
N SER A 118 3.12 -2.69 11.65
CA SER A 118 3.54 -2.78 13.07
C SER A 118 3.55 -1.42 13.76
N TYR A 119 3.43 -1.42 15.08
CA TYR A 119 3.48 -0.23 15.94
C TYR A 119 4.59 -0.37 17.00
N ASP A 120 5.42 0.66 17.15
CA ASP A 120 6.36 0.79 18.25
C ASP A 120 5.83 1.75 19.31
N ALA A 121 5.27 1.18 20.39
CA ALA A 121 4.72 1.92 21.51
C ALA A 121 5.75 2.72 22.34
N ALA A 122 7.06 2.53 22.13
CA ALA A 122 8.09 3.33 22.78
C ALA A 122 8.43 4.62 22.00
N THR A 123 8.14 4.65 20.69
CA THR A 123 8.42 5.79 19.80
C THR A 123 7.17 6.42 19.20
N GLY A 124 5.99 5.80 19.35
CA GLY A 124 4.74 6.29 18.76
C GLY A 124 4.70 6.15 17.23
N VAL A 125 5.51 5.24 16.65
CA VAL A 125 5.67 5.07 15.21
C VAL A 125 4.91 3.85 14.72
N THR A 126 4.06 4.07 13.72
CA THR A 126 3.39 3.03 12.92
C THR A 126 4.19 2.83 11.63
N THR A 127 4.58 1.59 11.32
CA THR A 127 5.09 1.19 10.00
C THR A 127 3.95 0.61 9.17
N GLY A 128 3.93 0.88 7.87
CA GLY A 128 2.85 0.44 6.99
C GLY A 128 3.18 0.52 5.50
N THR A 129 2.19 0.21 4.69
CA THR A 129 2.21 0.31 3.22
C THR A 129 1.12 1.27 2.73
N ILE A 130 1.35 1.89 1.57
CA ILE A 130 0.30 2.45 0.73
C ILE A 130 0.18 1.51 -0.47
N ASP A 131 -0.96 0.84 -0.59
CA ASP A 131 -1.22 -0.23 -1.56
C ASP A 131 -2.25 0.20 -2.61
N GLY A 132 -2.09 -0.31 -3.83
CA GLY A 132 -2.93 0.06 -4.97
C GLY A 132 -2.52 1.38 -5.62
N VAL A 133 -1.28 1.83 -5.37
CA VAL A 133 -0.72 3.03 -6.01
C VAL A 133 -0.71 2.81 -7.51
N GLU A 134 -1.41 3.66 -8.25
CA GLU A 134 -1.37 3.75 -9.71
C GLU A 134 -1.51 5.23 -10.08
N ALA A 135 -0.59 5.74 -10.89
CA ALA A 135 -0.56 7.12 -11.32
C ALA A 135 -0.17 7.24 -12.79
N ASN A 136 -0.89 8.08 -13.54
CA ASN A 136 -0.51 8.46 -14.89
C ASN A 136 0.41 9.66 -14.84
N VAL A 137 1.57 9.56 -15.49
CA VAL A 137 2.56 10.61 -15.65
C VAL A 137 2.53 11.07 -17.10
N SER A 138 2.17 12.33 -17.34
CA SER A 138 2.06 12.88 -18.69
C SER A 138 2.81 14.20 -18.86
N GLY A 139 3.32 14.45 -20.06
CA GLY A 139 4.11 15.63 -20.36
C GLY A 139 4.54 15.70 -21.83
N PRO A 140 5.39 16.67 -22.20
CA PRO A 140 5.81 16.88 -23.59
C PRO A 140 6.52 15.66 -24.21
N GLY A 141 5.79 14.88 -25.02
CA GLY A 141 6.30 13.66 -25.65
C GLY A 141 6.44 12.47 -24.70
N CYS A 142 5.68 12.44 -23.61
CA CYS A 142 5.69 11.35 -22.64
C CYS A 142 4.29 11.09 -22.08
N SER A 143 3.87 9.83 -22.11
CA SER A 143 2.69 9.33 -21.39
C SER A 143 3.03 7.94 -20.86
N ALA A 144 3.02 7.77 -19.55
CA ALA A 144 3.36 6.53 -18.87
C ALA A 144 2.50 6.31 -17.62
N THR A 145 2.37 5.07 -17.18
CA THR A 145 1.71 4.71 -15.91
C THR A 145 2.72 4.05 -14.99
N VAL A 146 2.74 4.49 -13.71
CA VAL A 146 3.56 3.90 -12.65
C VAL A 146 2.63 3.30 -11.60
N ALA A 147 2.84 2.04 -11.22
CA ALA A 147 1.98 1.36 -10.25
C ALA A 147 2.73 0.44 -9.28
N GLY A 148 2.09 0.09 -8.16
CA GLY A 148 2.59 -0.85 -7.16
C GLY A 148 2.10 -0.56 -5.74
N SER A 149 3.00 -0.68 -4.78
CA SER A 149 2.83 -0.26 -3.39
C SER A 149 4.09 0.48 -2.93
N VAL A 150 3.97 1.35 -1.93
CA VAL A 150 5.14 1.99 -1.27
C VAL A 150 5.11 1.75 0.24
N ASN A 151 6.29 1.71 0.87
CA ASN A 151 6.40 1.63 2.32
C ASN A 151 6.34 3.02 2.96
N GLY A 152 5.85 3.10 4.20
CA GLY A 152 5.80 4.35 4.94
C GLY A 152 5.83 4.19 6.45
N THR A 153 6.05 5.32 7.13
CA THR A 153 5.99 5.44 8.59
C THR A 153 5.16 6.63 9.00
N TYR A 154 4.18 6.43 9.86
CA TYR A 154 3.43 7.50 10.53
C TYR A 154 3.92 7.69 11.97
N THR A 155 4.12 8.92 12.40
CA THR A 155 4.60 9.25 13.76
C THR A 155 3.57 10.09 14.51
N ASN A 156 2.96 9.55 15.57
CA ASN A 156 1.91 10.22 16.34
C ASN A 156 2.37 11.55 16.98
N ASP A 157 3.66 11.67 17.35
CA ASP A 157 4.19 12.86 18.02
C ASP A 157 4.40 14.06 17.08
N THR A 158 4.37 13.85 15.76
CA THR A 158 4.60 14.91 14.76
C THR A 158 3.50 14.98 13.69
N ASP A 159 2.54 14.05 13.72
CA ASP A 159 1.48 13.88 12.73
C ASP A 159 1.98 13.76 11.27
N VAL A 160 3.19 13.21 11.07
CA VAL A 160 3.80 13.07 9.73
C VAL A 160 3.70 11.63 9.24
N LEU A 161 3.12 11.45 8.05
CA LEU A 161 3.29 10.26 7.22
C LEU A 161 4.48 10.48 6.28
N ARG A 162 5.57 9.75 6.52
CA ARG A 162 6.73 9.70 5.62
C ARG A 162 6.64 8.47 4.73
N VAL A 163 6.62 8.67 3.42
CA VAL A 163 6.81 7.62 2.42
C VAL A 163 8.32 7.39 2.25
N LEU A 164 8.73 6.13 2.10
CA LEU A 164 10.13 5.74 1.98
C LEU A 164 10.53 5.56 0.50
N PRO A 165 11.74 5.99 0.09
CA PRO A 165 12.25 5.89 -1.29
C PRO A 165 12.66 4.46 -1.67
N ASP A 166 11.80 3.49 -1.42
CA ASP A 166 12.01 2.09 -1.80
C ASP A 166 11.55 1.87 -3.25
N PHE A 167 12.36 1.19 -4.07
CA PHE A 167 12.05 0.82 -5.46
C PHE A 167 11.02 -0.32 -5.50
N THR A 168 9.78 0.03 -5.18
CA THR A 168 8.63 -0.87 -4.98
C THR A 168 7.47 -0.60 -5.93
N LEU A 169 7.57 0.49 -6.71
CA LEU A 169 6.71 0.78 -7.85
C LEU A 169 7.38 0.28 -9.15
N THR A 170 6.62 0.23 -10.24
CA THR A 170 7.10 -0.19 -11.56
C THR A 170 6.36 0.61 -12.65
N VAL A 171 7.05 0.97 -13.73
CA VAL A 171 6.42 1.51 -14.95
C VAL A 171 5.63 0.37 -15.61
N THR A 172 4.30 0.45 -15.60
CA THR A 172 3.40 -0.60 -16.10
C THR A 172 2.93 -0.39 -17.53
N PHE A 173 3.03 0.85 -18.03
CA PHE A 173 2.65 1.24 -19.39
C PHE A 173 3.48 2.43 -19.86
N VAL A 174 3.82 2.47 -21.15
CA VAL A 174 4.35 3.65 -21.85
C VAL A 174 3.64 3.75 -23.22
N ASP A 175 3.15 4.93 -23.59
CA ASP A 175 2.47 5.12 -24.88
C ASP A 175 3.44 4.95 -26.06
N ALA A 176 2.98 4.30 -27.14
CA ALA A 176 3.83 4.03 -28.30
C ALA A 176 4.05 5.24 -29.24
N THR A 177 3.37 6.36 -29.00
CA THR A 177 3.48 7.63 -29.73
C THR A 177 4.18 8.68 -28.89
N ASP A 178 3.77 8.82 -27.63
CA ASP A 178 4.39 9.66 -26.62
C ASP A 178 5.33 8.81 -25.73
N ASP A 179 6.34 8.23 -26.36
CA ASP A 179 7.25 7.17 -25.86
C ASP A 179 8.24 7.60 -24.76
N CYS A 180 7.97 8.72 -24.10
CA CYS A 180 8.85 9.37 -23.14
C CYS A 180 10.27 9.60 -23.68
N LEU A 181 10.38 9.83 -24.99
CA LEU A 181 11.63 10.00 -25.74
C LEU A 181 12.56 8.77 -25.64
N GLY A 182 12.01 7.59 -25.33
CA GLY A 182 12.75 6.37 -25.04
C GLY A 182 13.52 6.40 -23.70
N LEU A 183 13.15 7.28 -22.77
CA LEU A 183 13.77 7.38 -21.44
C LEU A 183 13.13 6.47 -20.39
N LEU A 184 11.90 6.03 -20.61
CA LEU A 184 11.14 5.14 -19.74
C LEU A 184 10.70 3.90 -20.52
N HIS A 185 10.74 2.74 -19.88
CA HIS A 185 10.31 1.47 -20.45
C HIS A 185 9.40 0.72 -19.48
N GLU A 186 8.47 -0.08 -20.01
CA GLU A 186 7.67 -1.01 -19.20
C GLU A 186 8.59 -1.99 -18.45
N GLY A 187 8.42 -2.07 -17.14
CA GLY A 187 9.25 -2.89 -16.24
C GLY A 187 10.39 -2.13 -15.54
N ASP A 188 10.64 -0.86 -15.87
CA ASP A 188 11.56 -0.02 -15.10
C ASP A 188 11.04 0.16 -13.66
N GLN A 189 11.93 0.10 -12.67
CA GLN A 189 11.56 0.20 -11.26
C GLN A 189 11.41 1.66 -10.85
N ALA A 190 10.46 1.96 -9.97
CA ALA A 190 10.28 3.32 -9.45
C ALA A 190 10.20 3.35 -7.93
N SER A 191 10.68 4.45 -7.35
CA SER A 191 10.53 4.81 -5.95
C SER A 191 9.87 6.17 -5.84
N PHE A 192 9.02 6.36 -4.84
CA PHE A 192 8.38 7.64 -4.53
C PHE A 192 8.64 8.03 -3.08
N ASP A 193 8.98 9.29 -2.83
CA ASP A 193 9.22 9.78 -1.46
C ASP A 193 8.55 11.14 -1.20
N GLY A 194 8.12 11.31 0.04
CA GLY A 194 7.42 12.51 0.51
C GLY A 194 7.20 12.44 2.02
N ALA A 195 6.94 13.61 2.63
CA ALA A 195 6.60 13.71 4.04
C ALA A 195 5.35 14.60 4.17
N TYR A 196 4.23 13.98 4.50
CA TYR A 196 2.92 14.61 4.59
C TYR A 196 2.59 14.93 6.04
N GLU A 197 2.47 16.21 6.37
CA GLU A 197 1.87 16.68 7.62
C GLU A 197 0.36 16.44 7.54
N VAL A 198 -0.19 15.63 8.45
CA VAL A 198 -1.59 15.21 8.47
C VAL A 198 -2.41 16.14 9.37
N THR A 199 -3.58 16.57 8.92
CA THR A 199 -4.49 17.43 9.69
C THR A 199 -5.96 17.03 9.48
N PRO A 200 -6.77 16.84 10.53
CA PRO A 200 -6.40 16.97 11.94
C PRO A 200 -5.48 15.85 12.42
N ASP A 201 -4.72 16.15 13.47
CA ASP A 201 -3.79 15.27 14.20
C ASP A 201 -4.42 13.89 14.47
N GLN A 202 -3.66 12.80 14.31
CA GLN A 202 -4.15 11.43 14.50
C GLN A 202 -3.27 10.64 15.47
N THR A 203 -3.90 9.95 16.41
CA THR A 203 -3.25 8.93 17.22
C THR A 203 -3.60 7.55 16.65
N ILE A 204 -2.58 6.84 16.15
CA ILE A 204 -2.68 5.47 15.64
C ILE A 204 -1.85 4.54 16.53
N THR A 205 -2.43 3.45 17.02
CA THR A 205 -1.74 2.45 17.85
C THR A 205 -2.14 1.03 17.47
N GLY A 206 -1.24 0.05 17.58
CA GLY A 206 -1.48 -1.37 17.32
C GLY A 206 -0.49 -2.30 18.04
#